data_AF-A0A2M7TJ18-F1
#
_entry.id   AF-A0A2M7TJ18-F1
#
_cell.length_a   1.000
_cell.length_b   1.000
_cell.length_c   1.000
_cell.angle_alpha   90.00
_cell.angle_beta   90.00
_cell.angle_gamma   90.00
#
_symmetry.space_group_name_H-M   'P 1'
#
loop_
_entity.id
_entity.type
_entity.pdbx_description
1 polymer ?
#
loop_
_entity_poly.entity_id
_entity_poly.type
_entity_poly.pdbx_seq_one_letter_code
_entity_poly.pdbx_strand_id
1 'polypeptide(L)'
;PATPTPTPTPTPTPAGSWWRVIDGDVQTNGDLDSSVPGGYYFGLDGLGGFPGVAKYGDSTSLSSLNVSAKGWLANSRYVIQNNKILNYAAFSHMVPADIVINSVPIGSVSGDYFKNNGEASSGYYWFKYDATQFHLDLHITSLMNLGNRKVILFVDGADVYFEGDIKVDEGQGFFLVISNKNIYIDSKVTDLQAVFLADQGFYTGTGNKQLHVKGSVAAWGQVHLQRDLGAAKNADTPAEVFEYDPSLYLLYPSKLSVYKMRWKEVAP
;
A
#
# COMPACT_ATOMS: atom_id res chain seq x y z
N PRO A 1 -35.52 -35.33 -40.91
CA PRO A 1 -34.27 -34.71 -40.42
C PRO A 1 -34.56 -33.92 -39.13
N ALA A 2 -34.12 -34.43 -37.98
CA ALA A 2 -34.26 -33.70 -36.72
C ALA A 2 -33.28 -32.52 -36.72
N THR A 3 -33.81 -31.32 -36.48
CA THR A 3 -33.02 -30.10 -36.34
C THR A 3 -32.07 -30.26 -35.15
N PRO A 4 -30.75 -30.02 -35.29
CA PRO A 4 -29.84 -30.13 -34.16
C PRO A 4 -30.22 -29.10 -33.09
N THR A 5 -30.45 -29.57 -31.86
CA THR A 5 -30.64 -28.72 -30.69
C THR A 5 -29.38 -27.87 -30.51
N PRO A 6 -29.49 -26.53 -30.43
CA PRO A 6 -28.32 -25.70 -30.17
C PRO A 6 -27.73 -26.08 -28.81
N THR A 7 -26.45 -26.47 -28.81
CA THR A 7 -25.68 -26.65 -27.58
C THR A 7 -25.74 -25.33 -26.81
N PRO A 8 -26.18 -25.30 -25.54
CA PRO A 8 -26.15 -24.09 -24.76
C PRO A 8 -24.70 -23.61 -24.68
N THR A 9 -24.44 -22.42 -25.23
CA THR A 9 -23.17 -21.73 -25.02
C THR A 9 -22.99 -21.59 -23.51
N PRO A 10 -21.89 -22.07 -22.93
CA PRO A 10 -21.66 -21.89 -21.50
C PRO A 10 -21.72 -20.40 -21.20
N THR A 11 -22.61 -20.00 -20.30
CA THR A 11 -22.64 -18.62 -19.80
C THR A 11 -21.26 -18.34 -19.20
N PRO A 12 -20.52 -17.33 -19.67
CA PRO A 12 -19.22 -17.02 -19.11
C PRO A 12 -19.41 -16.76 -17.61
N THR A 13 -18.60 -17.40 -16.78
CA THR A 13 -18.55 -17.12 -15.34
C THR A 13 -18.33 -15.61 -15.17
N PRO A 14 -19.18 -14.90 -14.43
CA PRO A 14 -19.00 -13.47 -14.19
C PRO A 14 -17.60 -13.20 -13.66
N ALA A 15 -16.90 -12.20 -14.21
CA ALA A 15 -15.55 -11.89 -13.76
C ALA A 15 -15.57 -11.41 -12.29
N GLY A 16 -14.84 -12.12 -11.42
CA GLY A 16 -14.64 -11.71 -10.04
C GLY A 16 -13.77 -10.47 -9.93
N SER A 17 -13.85 -9.76 -8.81
CA SER A 17 -12.91 -8.68 -8.54
C SER A 17 -11.48 -9.22 -8.44
N TRP A 18 -10.53 -8.41 -8.86
CA TRP A 18 -9.13 -8.77 -8.89
C TRP A 18 -8.27 -7.53 -8.76
N TRP A 19 -7.02 -7.73 -8.37
CA TRP A 19 -6.06 -6.66 -8.21
C TRP A 19 -4.76 -7.01 -8.90
N ARG A 20 -3.95 -5.99 -9.19
CA ARG A 20 -2.68 -6.16 -9.90
C ARG A 20 -1.59 -5.26 -9.35
N VAL A 21 -0.36 -5.59 -9.72
CA VAL A 21 0.83 -4.80 -9.43
C VAL A 21 1.54 -4.37 -10.71
N ILE A 22 2.23 -3.24 -10.65
CA ILE A 22 3.07 -2.68 -11.73
C ILE A 22 4.44 -2.40 -11.14
N ASP A 23 5.48 -3.01 -11.71
CA ASP A 23 6.88 -2.86 -11.27
C ASP A 23 7.15 -3.21 -9.79
N GLY A 24 6.23 -3.93 -9.14
CA GLY A 24 6.23 -4.17 -7.70
C GLY A 24 6.38 -5.65 -7.36
N ASP A 25 7.21 -5.93 -6.36
CA ASP A 25 7.26 -7.24 -5.70
C ASP A 25 6.07 -7.41 -4.75
N VAL A 26 5.56 -8.64 -4.64
CA VAL A 26 4.52 -9.00 -3.69
C VAL A 26 5.03 -10.12 -2.80
N GLN A 27 4.84 -9.98 -1.49
CA GLN A 27 5.21 -11.02 -0.55
C GLN A 27 4.15 -11.15 0.54
N THR A 28 3.73 -12.39 0.77
CA THR A 28 2.91 -12.79 1.93
C THR A 28 3.43 -14.12 2.47
N ASN A 29 3.33 -14.29 3.79
CA ASN A 29 3.60 -15.57 4.44
C ASN A 29 2.38 -16.50 4.41
N GLY A 30 1.21 -15.98 4.07
CA GLY A 30 -0.03 -16.72 3.94
C GLY A 30 -0.45 -16.89 2.49
N ASP A 31 -1.75 -16.75 2.24
CA ASP A 31 -2.35 -16.84 0.93
C ASP A 31 -2.11 -15.59 0.08
N LEU A 32 -1.96 -15.80 -1.23
CA LEU A 32 -1.94 -14.74 -2.25
C LEU A 32 -3.01 -15.02 -3.31
N ASP A 33 -4.14 -14.32 -3.22
CA ASP A 33 -5.23 -14.49 -4.19
C ASP A 33 -5.47 -13.21 -5.00
N SER A 34 -5.53 -13.38 -6.32
CA SER A 34 -6.13 -12.43 -7.26
C SER A 34 -6.79 -13.18 -8.40
N SER A 35 -8.07 -12.94 -8.65
CA SER A 35 -8.85 -13.62 -9.70
C SER A 35 -8.62 -13.00 -11.09
N VAL A 36 -7.36 -13.01 -11.55
CA VAL A 36 -6.95 -12.38 -12.82
C VAL A 36 -7.72 -12.96 -14.01
N PRO A 37 -8.44 -12.13 -14.80
CA PRO A 37 -9.14 -12.58 -15.99
C PRO A 37 -8.19 -13.11 -17.08
N GLY A 38 -8.70 -14.00 -17.93
CA GLY A 38 -7.95 -14.54 -19.06
C GLY A 38 -7.45 -13.43 -20.00
N GLY A 39 -6.19 -13.52 -20.42
CA GLY A 39 -5.55 -12.52 -21.28
C GLY A 39 -4.85 -11.37 -20.54
N TYR A 40 -4.92 -11.35 -19.20
CA TYR A 40 -4.24 -10.38 -18.36
C TYR A 40 -3.20 -11.03 -17.44
N TYR A 41 -2.34 -10.19 -16.86
CA TYR A 41 -1.36 -10.58 -15.86
C TYR A 41 -1.62 -9.88 -14.52
N PHE A 42 -1.30 -10.58 -13.43
CA PHE A 42 -1.25 -10.03 -12.08
C PHE A 42 -0.16 -8.96 -11.92
N GLY A 43 1.04 -9.22 -12.45
CA GLY A 43 2.19 -8.31 -12.41
C GLY A 43 2.56 -7.83 -13.80
N LEU A 44 2.56 -6.52 -14.00
CA LEU A 44 3.00 -5.86 -15.22
C LEU A 44 4.44 -5.39 -15.11
N ASP A 45 5.12 -5.35 -16.26
CA ASP A 45 6.45 -4.82 -16.39
C ASP A 45 6.46 -3.32 -16.07
N GLY A 46 7.46 -2.90 -15.30
CA GLY A 46 7.73 -1.50 -15.05
C GLY A 46 8.53 -0.82 -16.15
N LEU A 47 9.00 0.39 -15.85
CA LEU A 47 9.88 1.16 -16.74
C LEU A 47 11.21 0.43 -17.02
N GLY A 48 11.64 -0.45 -16.11
CA GLY A 48 12.82 -1.31 -16.29
C GLY A 48 12.62 -2.46 -17.27
N GLY A 49 11.39 -2.70 -17.77
CA GLY A 49 11.07 -3.78 -18.71
C GLY A 49 10.94 -5.17 -18.07
N PHE A 50 10.78 -5.23 -16.74
CA PHE A 50 10.57 -6.45 -15.98
C PHE A 50 9.44 -6.29 -14.97
N PRO A 51 8.69 -7.36 -14.67
CA PRO A 51 7.73 -7.34 -13.59
C PRO A 51 8.44 -7.63 -12.27
N GLY A 52 7.79 -7.31 -11.15
CA GLY A 52 8.21 -7.82 -9.84
C GLY A 52 7.94 -9.32 -9.67
N VAL A 53 8.39 -9.86 -8.54
CA VAL A 53 8.22 -11.26 -8.15
C VAL A 53 7.06 -11.38 -7.17
N ALA A 54 6.11 -12.26 -7.49
CA ALA A 54 5.05 -12.65 -6.56
C ALA A 54 5.52 -13.82 -5.69
N LYS A 55 5.42 -13.65 -4.37
CA LYS A 55 5.79 -14.65 -3.36
C LYS A 55 4.65 -14.91 -2.41
N TYR A 56 4.36 -16.18 -2.18
CA TYR A 56 3.32 -16.64 -1.27
C TYR A 56 3.82 -17.76 -0.37
N GLY A 57 3.16 -17.98 0.77
CA GLY A 57 3.58 -18.95 1.76
C GLY A 57 2.65 -20.15 1.93
N ASP A 58 1.34 -19.97 1.71
CA ASP A 58 0.32 -21.02 1.80
C ASP A 58 -0.23 -21.35 0.41
N SER A 59 -1.38 -20.79 0.03
CA SER A 59 -2.01 -21.04 -1.27
C SER A 59 -1.98 -19.80 -2.18
N THR A 60 -2.24 -20.01 -3.48
CA THR A 60 -2.39 -18.91 -4.42
C THR A 60 -3.32 -19.29 -5.58
N SER A 61 -4.05 -18.31 -6.10
CA SER A 61 -4.80 -18.40 -7.37
C SER A 61 -3.90 -18.19 -8.61
N LEU A 62 -2.65 -17.80 -8.41
CA LEU A 62 -1.71 -17.47 -9.47
C LEU A 62 -0.94 -18.70 -9.96
N SER A 63 -0.49 -18.62 -11.21
CA SER A 63 0.32 -19.62 -11.88
C SER A 63 1.32 -18.91 -12.80
N SER A 64 2.26 -19.66 -13.38
CA SER A 64 3.18 -19.12 -14.38
C SER A 64 2.49 -18.54 -15.61
N LEU A 65 1.20 -18.83 -15.83
CA LEU A 65 0.42 -18.36 -16.98
C LEU A 65 -0.25 -17.00 -16.77
N ASN A 66 -0.53 -16.62 -15.52
CA ASN A 66 -1.25 -15.38 -15.21
C ASN A 66 -0.50 -14.47 -14.22
N VAL A 67 0.59 -14.92 -13.60
CA VAL A 67 1.35 -14.09 -12.66
C VAL A 67 2.04 -12.90 -13.34
N SER A 68 2.72 -13.13 -14.47
CA SER A 68 3.41 -12.10 -15.24
C SER A 68 3.89 -12.68 -16.57
N ALA A 69 4.33 -11.82 -17.49
CA ALA A 69 4.93 -12.25 -18.75
C ALA A 69 6.21 -13.11 -18.57
N LYS A 70 6.85 -13.06 -17.39
CA LYS A 70 8.01 -13.88 -17.05
C LYS A 70 7.67 -15.15 -16.26
N GLY A 71 6.41 -15.30 -15.83
CA GLY A 71 5.97 -16.43 -15.02
C GLY A 71 6.61 -16.46 -13.63
N TRP A 72 7.11 -15.33 -13.12
CA TRP A 72 7.84 -15.25 -11.85
C TRP A 72 6.90 -15.37 -10.65
N LEU A 73 6.81 -16.60 -10.12
CA LEU A 73 6.03 -16.96 -8.95
C LEU A 73 6.86 -17.88 -8.06
N ALA A 74 6.98 -17.55 -6.77
CA ALA A 74 7.71 -18.37 -5.82
C ALA A 74 6.85 -18.72 -4.60
N ASN A 75 6.91 -19.99 -4.19
CA ASN A 75 6.41 -20.43 -2.90
C ASN A 75 7.54 -20.34 -1.89
N SER A 76 7.54 -19.30 -1.07
CA SER A 76 8.57 -19.07 -0.05
C SER A 76 8.02 -18.22 1.08
N ARG A 77 8.36 -18.56 2.31
CA ARG A 77 7.99 -17.76 3.49
C ARG A 77 9.15 -16.91 3.95
N TYR A 78 8.84 -15.68 4.34
CA TYR A 78 9.74 -14.88 5.13
C TYR A 78 9.82 -15.44 6.54
N VAL A 79 10.99 -15.97 6.88
CA VAL A 79 11.30 -16.42 8.24
C VAL A 79 11.92 -15.23 8.98
N ILE A 80 11.27 -14.80 10.06
CA ILE A 80 11.80 -13.76 10.94
C ILE A 80 13.06 -14.32 11.63
N GLN A 81 14.23 -14.03 11.08
CA GLN A 81 15.49 -14.37 11.72
C GLN A 81 15.81 -13.29 12.78
N ASN A 82 16.16 -13.73 13.99
CA ASN A 82 16.57 -12.88 15.12
C ASN A 82 15.50 -11.92 15.69
N ASN A 83 14.20 -12.24 15.57
CA ASN A 83 13.09 -11.44 16.10
C ASN A 83 13.05 -9.96 15.64
N LYS A 84 13.71 -9.61 14.51
CA LYS A 84 13.67 -8.26 13.97
C LYS A 84 12.40 -8.03 13.17
N ILE A 85 11.31 -7.75 13.88
CA ILE A 85 10.03 -7.34 13.29
C ILE A 85 10.06 -5.83 13.13
N LEU A 86 9.95 -5.33 11.89
CA LEU A 86 9.84 -3.92 11.57
C LEU A 86 8.37 -3.47 11.68
N ASN A 87 7.87 -3.39 12.91
CA ASN A 87 6.53 -2.94 13.26
C ASN A 87 6.55 -1.48 13.76
N TYR A 88 5.39 -0.94 14.12
CA TYR A 88 5.29 0.41 14.70
C TYR A 88 6.28 0.64 15.84
N ALA A 89 6.37 -0.31 16.79
CA ALA A 89 7.26 -0.18 17.95
C ALA A 89 8.73 -0.10 17.53
N ALA A 90 9.16 -0.91 16.56
CA ALA A 90 10.51 -0.87 16.02
C ALA A 90 10.81 0.48 15.37
N PHE A 91 9.91 1.01 14.53
CA PHE A 91 10.11 2.31 13.89
C PHE A 91 10.06 3.48 14.88
N SER A 92 9.17 3.42 15.87
CA SER A 92 9.09 4.43 16.94
C SER A 92 10.40 4.50 17.73
N HIS A 93 11.03 3.36 18.02
CA HIS A 93 12.35 3.31 18.66
C HIS A 93 13.52 3.76 17.77
N MET A 94 13.35 3.77 16.43
CA MET A 94 14.36 4.29 15.52
C MET A 94 14.36 5.82 15.45
N VAL A 95 13.26 6.47 15.84
CA VAL A 95 13.16 7.93 15.83
C VAL A 95 14.17 8.51 16.84
N PRO A 96 15.15 9.31 16.39
CA PRO A 96 16.09 9.96 17.29
C PRO A 96 15.41 10.95 18.23
N ALA A 97 15.95 11.12 19.45
CA ALA A 97 15.38 12.01 20.47
C ALA A 97 15.44 13.50 20.10
N ASP A 98 16.26 13.90 19.12
CA ASP A 98 16.37 15.28 18.60
C ASP A 98 15.30 15.62 17.54
N ILE A 99 14.47 14.65 17.14
CA ILE A 99 13.37 14.90 16.21
C ILE A 99 12.22 15.63 16.91
N VAL A 100 11.78 16.75 16.32
CA VAL A 100 10.56 17.44 16.73
C VAL A 100 9.37 16.69 16.15
N ILE A 101 8.56 16.11 17.04
CA ILE A 101 7.32 15.41 16.68
C ILE A 101 6.13 16.31 17.02
N ASN A 102 5.35 16.65 16.00
CA ASN A 102 4.14 17.46 16.14
C ASN A 102 2.97 16.57 16.56
N SER A 103 2.23 16.96 17.60
CA SER A 103 1.04 16.21 18.02
C SER A 103 -0.15 16.53 17.11
N VAL A 104 -0.87 15.49 16.67
CA VAL A 104 -2.18 15.62 16.03
C VAL A 104 -3.23 15.71 17.15
N PRO A 105 -3.91 16.86 17.32
CA PRO A 105 -4.60 17.17 18.58
C PRO A 105 -6.02 16.64 18.68
N ILE A 106 -6.56 16.06 17.60
CA ILE A 106 -7.96 15.63 17.52
C ILE A 106 -8.07 14.37 16.64
N GLY A 107 -9.06 13.52 16.89
CA GLY A 107 -9.33 12.30 16.12
C GLY A 107 -9.93 12.54 14.72
N SER A 108 -10.07 13.78 14.28
CA SER A 108 -10.57 14.10 12.94
C SER A 108 -9.90 15.36 12.42
N VAL A 109 -9.11 15.23 11.36
CA VAL A 109 -8.42 16.34 10.72
C VAL A 109 -8.72 16.38 9.22
N SER A 110 -8.70 17.55 8.61
CA SER A 110 -8.73 17.64 7.15
C SER A 110 -7.41 17.16 6.56
N GLY A 111 -7.41 16.71 5.30
CA GLY A 111 -6.19 16.32 4.60
C GLY A 111 -5.15 17.44 4.54
N ASP A 112 -5.57 18.71 4.46
CA ASP A 112 -4.69 19.87 4.46
C ASP A 112 -4.02 20.15 5.82
N TYR A 113 -4.44 19.48 6.92
CA TYR A 113 -3.84 19.66 8.23
C TYR A 113 -2.32 19.42 8.19
N PHE A 114 -1.89 18.33 7.56
CA PHE A 114 -0.47 17.96 7.46
C PHE A 114 0.33 18.85 6.52
N LYS A 115 -0.34 19.58 5.62
CA LYS A 115 0.27 20.56 4.73
C LYS A 115 0.55 21.88 5.44
N ASN A 116 -0.32 22.28 6.37
CA ASN A 116 -0.34 23.63 6.92
C ASN A 116 0.19 23.75 8.36
N ASN A 117 0.32 22.63 9.09
CA ASN A 117 0.69 22.65 10.51
C ASN A 117 2.04 21.99 10.77
N GLY A 118 2.64 22.22 11.95
CA GLY A 118 3.82 21.49 12.42
C GLY A 118 5.16 22.00 11.88
N GLU A 119 6.20 21.76 12.66
CA GLU A 119 7.57 22.18 12.39
C GLU A 119 8.38 21.06 11.72
N ALA A 120 9.25 21.44 10.78
CA ALA A 120 10.14 20.50 10.13
C ALA A 120 11.31 20.13 11.06
N SER A 121 11.68 18.86 11.08
CA SER A 121 12.90 18.37 11.71
C SER A 121 13.60 17.35 10.80
N SER A 122 14.90 17.55 10.59
CA SER A 122 15.72 16.72 9.68
C SER A 122 15.17 16.61 8.25
N GLY A 123 14.49 17.65 7.74
CA GLY A 123 13.93 17.67 6.38
C GLY A 123 12.56 17.00 6.22
N TYR A 124 11.93 16.59 7.31
CA TYR A 124 10.59 15.99 7.33
C TYR A 124 9.70 16.68 8.37
N TYR A 125 8.40 16.56 8.19
CA TYR A 125 7.42 16.95 9.19
C TYR A 125 6.87 15.70 9.85
N TRP A 126 7.26 15.51 11.11
CA TRP A 126 6.91 14.34 11.89
C TRP A 126 5.65 14.64 12.68
N PHE A 127 4.66 13.76 12.58
CA PHE A 127 3.43 13.83 13.32
C PHE A 127 3.22 12.56 14.14
N LYS A 128 2.63 12.73 15.33
CA LYS A 128 2.13 11.62 16.14
C LYS A 128 0.69 11.88 16.56
N TYR A 129 -0.18 10.91 16.28
CA TYR A 129 -1.49 10.80 16.93
C TYR A 129 -1.41 9.76 18.03
N ASP A 130 -1.83 10.12 19.24
CA ASP A 130 -1.80 9.25 20.42
C ASP A 130 -3.22 9.07 20.97
N ALA A 131 -3.81 7.91 20.69
CA ALA A 131 -5.17 7.58 21.09
C ALA A 131 -5.34 7.42 22.61
N THR A 132 -4.25 7.31 23.38
CA THR A 132 -4.36 7.30 24.85
C THR A 132 -4.83 8.64 25.40
N GLN A 133 -4.66 9.73 24.63
CA GLN A 133 -5.10 11.06 25.01
C GLN A 133 -6.56 11.33 24.63
N PHE A 134 -7.05 10.71 23.55
CA PHE A 134 -8.33 11.06 22.93
C PHE A 134 -9.37 9.94 22.94
N HIS A 135 -8.94 8.68 23.05
CA HIS A 135 -9.77 7.48 22.96
C HIS A 135 -10.68 7.42 21.72
N LEU A 136 -10.17 7.94 20.60
CA LEU A 136 -10.86 8.00 19.31
C LEU A 136 -9.93 7.47 18.22
N ASP A 137 -10.53 7.04 17.12
CA ASP A 137 -9.80 6.75 15.89
C ASP A 137 -9.40 8.05 15.18
N LEU A 138 -8.41 7.96 14.28
CA LEU A 138 -7.96 9.09 13.48
C LEU A 138 -8.62 9.09 12.11
N HIS A 139 -9.44 10.10 11.84
CA HIS A 139 -10.05 10.35 10.55
C HIS A 139 -9.35 11.47 9.79
N ILE A 140 -9.00 11.21 8.53
CA ILE A 140 -8.44 12.19 7.60
C ILE A 140 -9.48 12.39 6.49
N THR A 141 -10.28 13.44 6.66
CA THR A 141 -11.63 13.51 6.06
C THR A 141 -11.69 14.09 4.65
N SER A 142 -10.56 14.51 4.08
CA SER A 142 -10.50 15.15 2.77
C SER A 142 -9.21 14.83 2.03
N LEU A 143 -9.18 15.19 0.73
CA LEU A 143 -7.95 15.15 -0.08
C LEU A 143 -6.77 15.72 0.71
N MET A 144 -5.69 14.95 0.79
CA MET A 144 -4.40 15.36 1.33
C MET A 144 -3.47 15.71 0.17
N ASN A 145 -3.30 16.99 -0.11
CA ASN A 145 -2.37 17.46 -1.15
C ASN A 145 -1.13 18.10 -0.50
N LEU A 146 -0.10 17.29 -0.29
CA LEU A 146 1.13 17.70 0.39
C LEU A 146 2.09 18.48 -0.52
N GLY A 147 1.92 18.42 -1.85
CA GLY A 147 2.89 18.94 -2.81
C GLY A 147 4.30 18.42 -2.51
N ASN A 148 5.28 19.31 -2.43
CA ASN A 148 6.68 19.00 -2.10
C ASN A 148 6.96 18.59 -0.65
N ARG A 149 5.94 18.53 0.21
CA ARG A 149 6.13 18.32 1.65
C ARG A 149 6.39 16.83 1.93
N LYS A 150 7.38 16.56 2.79
CA LYS A 150 7.72 15.22 3.27
C LYS A 150 7.16 15.02 4.67
N VAL A 151 6.14 14.19 4.80
CA VAL A 151 5.37 13.99 6.03
C VAL A 151 5.50 12.55 6.49
N ILE A 152 5.74 12.37 7.79
CA ILE A 152 5.78 11.06 8.45
C ILE A 152 4.76 11.09 9.58
N LEU A 153 3.79 10.18 9.55
CA LEU A 153 2.73 10.07 10.53
C LEU A 153 2.85 8.76 11.31
N PHE A 154 3.03 8.88 12.62
CA PHE A 154 2.89 7.78 13.56
C PHE A 154 1.50 7.81 14.19
N VAL A 155 0.81 6.67 14.22
CA VAL A 155 -0.48 6.53 14.90
C VAL A 155 -0.41 5.44 15.96
N ASP A 156 -0.66 5.84 17.20
CA ASP A 156 -0.54 5.01 18.38
C ASP A 156 -1.91 4.74 19.02
N GLY A 157 -2.31 3.48 19.04
CA GLY A 157 -3.47 3.00 19.80
C GLY A 157 -4.83 3.21 19.12
N ALA A 158 -4.88 3.70 17.88
CA ALA A 158 -6.10 3.99 17.12
C ALA A 158 -6.05 3.46 15.70
N ASP A 159 -7.22 3.12 15.14
CA ASP A 159 -7.35 2.89 13.71
C ASP A 159 -7.24 4.22 12.94
N VAL A 160 -6.78 4.15 11.69
CA VAL A 160 -6.61 5.32 10.82
C VAL A 160 -7.49 5.20 9.60
N TYR A 161 -8.30 6.23 9.34
CA TYR A 161 -9.21 6.29 8.20
C TYR A 161 -8.76 7.40 7.24
N PHE A 162 -8.48 7.01 5.99
CA PHE A 162 -8.25 7.95 4.89
C PHE A 162 -9.51 8.03 4.03
N GLU A 163 -10.20 9.17 4.09
CA GLU A 163 -11.49 9.38 3.42
C GLU A 163 -11.35 10.18 2.11
N GLY A 164 -10.14 10.66 1.81
CA GLY A 164 -9.80 11.33 0.56
C GLY A 164 -8.49 10.82 -0.03
N ASP A 165 -8.27 11.15 -1.30
CA ASP A 165 -7.04 10.83 -2.02
C ASP A 165 -5.80 11.45 -1.32
N ILE A 166 -4.63 10.89 -1.60
CA ILE A 166 -3.34 11.40 -1.10
C ILE A 166 -2.45 11.70 -2.30
N LYS A 167 -1.97 12.95 -2.39
CA LYS A 167 -1.13 13.42 -3.48
C LYS A 167 0.12 14.11 -2.96
N VAL A 168 1.24 13.77 -3.59
CA VAL A 168 2.55 14.41 -3.40
C VAL A 168 3.10 14.80 -4.77
N ASP A 169 3.98 15.78 -4.80
CA ASP A 169 4.69 16.12 -6.04
C ASP A 169 5.80 15.07 -6.26
N GLU A 170 5.74 14.38 -7.40
CA GLU A 170 6.64 13.26 -7.73
C GLU A 170 8.12 13.65 -7.59
N GLY A 171 8.90 12.82 -6.90
CA GLY A 171 10.32 13.07 -6.63
C GLY A 171 10.63 14.24 -5.66
N GLN A 172 9.63 14.92 -5.11
CA GLN A 172 9.83 16.05 -4.18
C GLN A 172 9.10 15.85 -2.85
N GLY A 173 7.82 15.46 -2.90
CA GLY A 173 6.99 15.16 -1.74
C GLY A 173 7.04 13.69 -1.33
N PHE A 174 6.67 13.42 -0.08
CA PHE A 174 6.70 12.07 0.47
C PHE A 174 5.67 11.93 1.58
N PHE A 175 4.95 10.82 1.64
CA PHE A 175 4.08 10.50 2.76
C PHE A 175 4.33 9.07 3.24
N LEU A 176 4.61 8.94 4.53
CA LEU A 176 4.73 7.66 5.23
C LEU A 176 3.78 7.67 6.41
N VAL A 177 2.95 6.63 6.52
CA VAL A 177 2.13 6.39 7.70
C VAL A 177 2.48 5.04 8.32
N ILE A 178 2.68 5.04 9.63
CA ILE A 178 3.00 3.86 10.43
C ILE A 178 2.00 3.80 11.59
N SER A 179 1.17 2.76 11.61
CA SER A 179 0.14 2.53 12.63
C SER A 179 0.36 1.20 13.35
N ASN A 180 0.19 1.18 14.68
CA ASN A 180 0.15 -0.07 15.45
C ASN A 180 -1.23 -0.77 15.41
N LYS A 181 -2.20 -0.21 14.70
CA LYS A 181 -3.55 -0.76 14.48
C LYS A 181 -3.83 -0.94 12.99
N ASN A 182 -5.08 -0.82 12.57
CA ASN A 182 -5.49 -0.95 11.18
C ASN A 182 -5.42 0.40 10.45
N ILE A 183 -5.26 0.31 9.14
CA ILE A 183 -5.41 1.42 8.20
C ILE A 183 -6.60 1.09 7.29
N TYR A 184 -7.56 2.00 7.22
CA TYR A 184 -8.75 1.91 6.40
C TYR A 184 -8.71 3.00 5.33
N ILE A 185 -8.92 2.59 4.08
CA ILE A 185 -9.12 3.49 2.95
C ILE A 185 -10.61 3.50 2.63
N ASP A 186 -11.23 4.67 2.58
CA ASP A 186 -12.64 4.80 2.24
C ASP A 186 -12.91 4.36 0.79
N SER A 187 -14.06 3.71 0.58
CA SER A 187 -14.55 3.22 -0.70
C SER A 187 -14.60 4.25 -1.85
N LYS A 188 -14.57 5.55 -1.53
CA LYS A 188 -14.58 6.66 -2.51
C LYS A 188 -13.18 7.09 -2.94
N VAL A 189 -12.15 6.76 -2.17
CA VAL A 189 -10.75 7.06 -2.53
C VAL A 189 -10.40 6.29 -3.79
N THR A 190 -9.70 6.97 -4.69
CA THR A 190 -9.29 6.45 -6.00
C THR A 190 -7.80 6.54 -6.25
N ASP A 191 -7.09 7.46 -5.61
CA ASP A 191 -5.66 7.69 -5.84
C ASP A 191 -4.92 7.92 -4.51
N LEU A 192 -3.89 7.11 -4.26
CA LEU A 192 -3.05 7.19 -3.08
C LEU A 192 -1.58 7.21 -3.48
N GLN A 193 -0.83 8.20 -3.00
CA GLN A 193 0.61 8.31 -3.21
C GLN A 193 1.34 8.33 -1.87
N ALA A 194 1.68 7.13 -1.37
CA ALA A 194 2.17 6.98 -0.01
C ALA A 194 2.82 5.61 0.26
N VAL A 195 3.53 5.55 1.37
CA VAL A 195 4.00 4.30 1.99
C VAL A 195 3.20 4.05 3.25
N PHE A 196 2.57 2.88 3.35
CA PHE A 196 1.74 2.47 4.47
C PHE A 196 2.37 1.28 5.21
N LEU A 197 2.39 1.37 6.53
CA LEU A 197 2.70 0.26 7.41
C LEU A 197 1.63 0.14 8.51
N ALA A 198 1.00 -1.03 8.59
CA ALA A 198 0.03 -1.35 9.63
C ALA A 198 0.45 -2.62 10.40
N ASP A 199 0.46 -2.57 11.72
CA ASP A 199 0.77 -3.78 12.50
C ASP A 199 -0.39 -4.79 12.48
N GLN A 200 -1.64 -4.34 12.31
CA GLN A 200 -2.80 -5.23 12.24
C GLN A 200 -3.25 -5.49 10.81
N GLY A 201 -3.74 -4.48 10.09
CA GLY A 201 -4.21 -4.71 8.73
C GLY A 201 -4.41 -3.44 7.91
N PHE A 202 -4.44 -3.64 6.60
CA PHE A 202 -4.75 -2.60 5.62
C PHE A 202 -6.01 -3.00 4.85
N TYR A 203 -7.03 -2.14 4.84
CA TYR A 203 -8.34 -2.42 4.28
C TYR A 203 -8.75 -1.34 3.30
N THR A 204 -9.20 -1.71 2.12
CA THR A 204 -9.55 -0.75 1.05
C THR A 204 -11.02 -0.37 0.99
N GLY A 205 -11.86 -1.02 1.80
CA GLY A 205 -13.30 -0.79 1.87
C GLY A 205 -14.07 -1.31 0.66
N THR A 206 -15.31 -1.76 0.87
CA THR A 206 -16.17 -2.25 -0.21
C THR A 206 -16.69 -1.09 -1.06
N GLY A 207 -16.32 -1.06 -2.34
CA GLY A 207 -16.66 0.02 -3.25
C GLY A 207 -16.58 -0.39 -4.72
N ASN A 208 -17.18 0.41 -5.58
CA ASN A 208 -17.26 0.19 -7.03
C ASN A 208 -16.36 1.14 -7.85
N LYS A 209 -15.38 1.73 -7.17
CA LYS A 209 -14.38 2.62 -7.75
C LYS A 209 -13.03 1.95 -7.67
N GLN A 210 -12.30 1.98 -8.79
CA GLN A 210 -10.94 1.48 -8.82
C GLN A 210 -10.08 2.30 -7.88
N LEU A 211 -9.25 1.62 -7.08
CA LEU A 211 -8.23 2.23 -6.26
C LEU A 211 -6.87 2.07 -6.93
N HIS A 212 -6.13 3.17 -7.06
CA HIS A 212 -4.75 3.16 -7.51
C HIS A 212 -3.83 3.62 -6.38
N VAL A 213 -2.88 2.78 -6.00
CA VAL A 213 -1.89 3.06 -4.96
C VAL A 213 -0.51 3.13 -5.59
N LYS A 214 0.06 4.32 -5.65
CA LYS A 214 1.46 4.56 -5.99
C LYS A 214 2.29 4.58 -4.72
N GLY A 215 3.26 3.69 -4.62
CA GLY A 215 4.10 3.53 -3.44
C GLY A 215 4.02 2.11 -2.91
N SER A 216 3.78 1.93 -1.61
CA SER A 216 3.84 0.59 -1.02
C SER A 216 2.96 0.42 0.20
N VAL A 217 2.43 -0.79 0.34
CA VAL A 217 1.59 -1.19 1.46
C VAL A 217 2.22 -2.41 2.12
N ALA A 218 2.45 -2.32 3.42
CA ALA A 218 2.88 -3.43 4.25
C ALA A 218 1.94 -3.56 5.45
N ALA A 219 1.54 -4.80 5.75
CA ALA A 219 0.80 -5.10 6.97
C ALA A 219 1.29 -6.41 7.59
N TRP A 220 1.46 -6.44 8.91
CA TRP A 220 1.90 -7.65 9.60
C TRP A 220 0.79 -8.68 9.78
N GLY A 221 -0.47 -8.25 9.95
CA GLY A 221 -1.60 -9.18 9.96
C GLY A 221 -2.10 -9.48 8.56
N GLN A 222 -2.76 -8.52 7.89
CA GLN A 222 -3.27 -8.75 6.53
C GLN A 222 -3.42 -7.49 5.67
N VAL A 223 -3.33 -7.67 4.36
CA VAL A 223 -3.80 -6.70 3.36
C VAL A 223 -5.09 -7.26 2.78
N HIS A 224 -6.22 -6.61 3.06
CA HIS A 224 -7.54 -7.03 2.64
C HIS A 224 -8.10 -6.07 1.59
N LEU A 225 -8.19 -6.56 0.37
CA LEU A 225 -8.62 -5.84 -0.82
C LEU A 225 -10.10 -6.15 -1.08
N GLN A 226 -10.94 -5.12 -1.10
CA GLN A 226 -12.40 -5.26 -0.96
C GLN A 226 -13.18 -4.60 -2.10
N ARG A 227 -12.49 -4.02 -3.10
CA ARG A 227 -13.15 -3.34 -4.22
C ARG A 227 -13.73 -4.35 -5.21
N ASP A 228 -14.88 -4.00 -5.78
CA ASP A 228 -15.53 -4.76 -6.83
C ASP A 228 -16.21 -3.80 -7.82
N LEU A 229 -15.71 -3.75 -9.06
CA LEU A 229 -16.23 -2.85 -10.09
C LEU A 229 -17.48 -3.39 -10.79
N GLY A 230 -17.92 -4.60 -10.41
CA GLY A 230 -18.96 -5.37 -11.06
C GLY A 230 -18.42 -6.19 -12.23
N ALA A 231 -19.06 -7.33 -12.49
CA ALA A 231 -18.57 -8.35 -13.42
C ALA A 231 -18.20 -7.85 -14.82
N ALA A 232 -18.96 -6.88 -15.36
CA ALA A 232 -18.66 -6.33 -16.69
C ALA A 232 -17.34 -5.55 -16.72
N LYS A 233 -17.02 -4.80 -15.66
CA LYS A 233 -15.78 -4.02 -15.56
C LYS A 233 -14.62 -4.85 -15.06
N ASN A 234 -14.85 -5.78 -14.14
CA ASN A 234 -13.79 -6.66 -13.66
C ASN A 234 -13.23 -7.55 -14.78
N ALA A 235 -13.94 -7.73 -15.89
CA ALA A 235 -13.47 -8.53 -17.03
C ALA A 235 -12.21 -7.96 -17.70
N ASP A 236 -12.00 -6.64 -17.65
CA ASP A 236 -10.86 -5.96 -18.28
C ASP A 236 -10.11 -5.00 -17.36
N THR A 237 -10.72 -4.62 -16.23
CA THR A 237 -10.23 -3.58 -15.34
C THR A 237 -10.05 -4.16 -13.93
N PRO A 238 -8.86 -4.03 -13.32
CA PRO A 238 -8.62 -4.48 -11.95
C PRO A 238 -9.34 -3.54 -10.98
N ALA A 239 -9.86 -4.07 -9.88
CA ALA A 239 -10.50 -3.27 -8.84
C ALA A 239 -9.47 -2.45 -8.02
N GLU A 240 -8.27 -3.02 -7.83
CA GLU A 240 -7.14 -2.32 -7.20
C GLU A 240 -5.84 -2.49 -7.99
N VAL A 241 -5.06 -1.41 -8.05
CA VAL A 241 -3.75 -1.36 -8.72
C VAL A 241 -2.72 -0.84 -7.72
N PHE A 242 -1.60 -1.54 -7.61
CA PHE A 242 -0.43 -1.08 -6.86
C PHE A 242 0.73 -0.84 -7.82
N GLU A 243 1.20 0.39 -7.90
CA GLU A 243 2.32 0.79 -8.76
C GLU A 243 3.51 1.14 -7.87
N TYR A 244 4.64 0.48 -8.11
CA TYR A 244 5.88 0.81 -7.43
C TYR A 244 6.41 2.15 -7.94
N ASP A 245 6.56 3.10 -7.03
CA ASP A 245 7.13 4.41 -7.31
C ASP A 245 8.51 4.53 -6.64
N PRO A 246 9.63 4.41 -7.40
CA PRO A 246 10.96 4.51 -6.84
C PRO A 246 11.28 5.92 -6.30
N SER A 247 10.57 6.96 -6.77
CA SER A 247 10.81 8.33 -6.33
C SER A 247 10.49 8.51 -4.84
N LEU A 248 9.44 7.86 -4.34
CA LEU A 248 9.09 7.86 -2.92
C LEU A 248 10.19 7.21 -2.06
N TYR A 249 10.81 6.14 -2.56
CA TYR A 249 11.88 5.43 -1.85
C TYR A 249 13.17 6.24 -1.75
N LEU A 250 13.50 7.03 -2.77
CA LEU A 250 14.65 7.93 -2.73
C LEU A 250 14.47 9.05 -1.69
N LEU A 251 13.23 9.36 -1.32
CA LEU A 251 12.89 10.34 -0.30
C LEU A 251 12.63 9.73 1.08
N TYR A 252 12.87 8.42 1.25
CA TYR A 252 12.65 7.74 2.53
C TYR A 252 13.60 8.30 3.61
N PRO A 253 13.11 8.52 4.85
CA PRO A 253 13.93 9.05 5.94
C PRO A 253 15.07 8.10 6.33
N SER A 254 16.31 8.53 6.10
CA SER A 254 17.51 7.78 6.47
C SER A 254 17.59 7.42 7.96
N LYS A 255 16.91 8.20 8.82
CA LYS A 255 16.79 7.94 10.26
C LYS A 255 15.99 6.68 10.58
N LEU A 256 15.07 6.27 9.71
CA LEU A 256 14.28 5.04 9.85
C LEU A 256 14.89 3.84 9.10
N SER A 257 16.05 4.02 8.47
CA SER A 257 16.74 2.91 7.79
C SER A 257 17.41 1.97 8.79
N VAL A 258 17.11 0.68 8.67
CA VAL A 258 17.77 -0.40 9.44
C VAL A 258 19.26 -0.47 9.12
N TYR A 259 19.62 -0.21 7.87
CA TYR A 259 20.99 -0.21 7.40
C TYR A 259 21.44 1.24 7.20
N LYS A 260 22.33 1.71 8.07
CA LYS A 260 22.98 3.01 7.94
C LYS A 260 24.06 2.91 6.85
N MET A 261 23.63 2.89 5.59
CA MET A 261 24.55 2.96 4.47
C MET A 261 25.22 4.33 4.45
N ARG A 262 26.55 4.37 4.58
CA ARG A 262 27.36 5.56 4.37
C ARG A 262 28.03 5.43 3.01
N TRP A 263 27.49 6.14 2.02
CA TRP A 263 28.20 6.36 0.77
C TRP A 263 29.37 7.29 1.05
N LYS A 264 30.58 6.82 0.77
CA LYS A 264 31.78 7.64 0.77
C LYS A 264 32.36 7.57 -0.63
N GLU A 265 32.60 8.73 -1.22
CA GLU A 265 33.45 8.81 -2.38
C GLU A 265 34.82 8.26 -1.98
N VAL A 266 35.26 7.21 -2.67
CA VAL A 266 36.64 6.76 -2.59
C VAL A 266 37.39 7.66 -3.56
N ALA A 267 38.24 8.54 -3.02
CA ALA A 267 39.10 9.35 -3.87
C ALA A 267 39.91 8.43 -4.81
N PRO A 268 40.09 8.81 -6.09
CA PRO A 268 40.81 7.98 -7.07
C PRO A 268 42.22 7.59 -6.63
#